data_AF-U2ATF5-F1
#
_entry.id   AF-U2ATF5-F1
#
_cell.length_a   1.000
_cell.length_b   1.000
_cell.length_c   1.000
_cell.angle_alpha   90.00
_cell.angle_beta   90.00
_cell.angle_gamma   90.00
#
_symmetry.space_group_name_H-M   'P 1'
#
loop_
_entity.id
_entity.type
_entity.pdbx_description
1 polymer ?
#
loop_
_entity_poly.entity_id
_entity_poly.type
_entity_poly.pdbx_seq_one_letter_code
_entity_poly.pdbx_strand_id
1 'polypeptide(L)'
;MKNRYFNTFIHKTPSVDKEDGKEVKATKICISKFPSEILFDLIHYVRNHWEGGYKGVLFVKEGIRLHHRVFTNSIDAQNCIFEEQMEFDNCIFEEQTEFDKSSFLSDISFKRSIFRGSDFKSISFREVTFGGDEIDFCLTEFYSGDFSKAVFKENSFIVDFKGA
;
A
#
# COMPACT_ATOMS: atom_id res chain seq x y z
N MET A 1 0.59 5.83 -25.03
CA MET A 1 0.16 4.41 -25.05
C MET A 1 -0.01 3.81 -23.65
N LYS A 2 0.93 4.04 -22.71
CA LYS A 2 0.84 3.53 -21.32
C LYS A 2 -0.52 3.77 -20.62
N ASN A 3 -1.12 4.95 -20.81
CA ASN A 3 -2.41 5.30 -20.20
C ASN A 3 -3.55 4.34 -20.59
N ARG A 4 -3.59 3.86 -21.84
CA ARG A 4 -4.62 2.92 -22.29
C ARG A 4 -4.44 1.54 -21.67
N TYR A 5 -3.19 1.14 -21.41
CA TYR A 5 -2.88 -0.13 -20.76
C TYR A 5 -3.27 -0.08 -19.28
N PHE A 6 -2.88 0.95 -18.52
CA PHE A 6 -3.27 1.03 -17.10
C PHE A 6 -4.78 1.11 -16.88
N ASN A 7 -5.51 1.78 -17.78
CA ASN A 7 -6.97 1.84 -17.71
C ASN A 7 -7.66 0.47 -17.76
N THR A 8 -7.02 -0.59 -18.29
CA THR A 8 -7.65 -1.92 -18.31
C THR A 8 -7.75 -2.57 -16.94
N PHE A 9 -6.97 -2.08 -15.96
CA PHE A 9 -6.93 -2.63 -14.61
C PHE A 9 -7.77 -1.83 -13.61
N ILE A 10 -8.32 -0.67 -14.01
CA ILE A 10 -9.07 0.23 -13.12
C ILE A 10 -10.56 -0.02 -13.28
N HIS A 11 -11.26 -0.22 -12.16
CA HIS A 11 -12.69 -0.54 -12.14
C HIS A 11 -13.46 0.36 -11.17
N LYS A 12 -14.63 0.83 -11.61
CA LYS A 12 -15.62 1.53 -10.78
C LYS A 12 -16.63 0.49 -10.30
N THR A 13 -16.64 0.20 -9.00
CA THR A 13 -17.57 -0.77 -8.41
C THR A 13 -18.60 -0.04 -7.53
N PRO A 14 -19.90 -0.26 -7.74
CA PRO A 14 -20.91 0.29 -6.84
C PRO A 14 -20.71 -0.25 -5.42
N SER A 15 -20.77 0.62 -4.43
CA SER A 15 -20.84 0.25 -3.03
C SER A 15 -22.01 0.93 -2.35
N VAL A 16 -22.44 0.33 -1.24
CA VAL A 16 -23.36 0.96 -0.31
C VAL A 16 -22.57 1.16 0.96
N ASP A 17 -22.23 2.41 1.23
CA ASP A 17 -21.57 2.80 2.47
C ASP A 17 -22.64 3.28 3.46
N LYS A 18 -22.32 3.27 4.74
CA LYS A 18 -23.22 3.76 5.79
C LYS A 18 -22.65 5.05 6.36
N GLU A 19 -23.36 6.16 6.16
CA GLU A 19 -23.07 7.45 6.79
C GLU A 19 -24.23 7.79 7.72
N ASP A 20 -23.95 8.04 9.00
CA ASP A 20 -24.96 8.34 10.03
C ASP A 20 -26.14 7.36 10.07
N GLY A 21 -25.86 6.06 9.86
CA GLY A 21 -26.87 5.00 9.82
C GLY A 21 -27.74 4.96 8.55
N LYS A 22 -27.47 5.81 7.56
CA LYS A 22 -28.14 5.80 6.25
C LYS A 22 -27.25 5.19 5.18
N GLU A 23 -27.88 4.40 4.30
CA GLU A 23 -27.22 3.86 3.12
C GLU A 23 -26.97 4.97 2.09
N VAL A 24 -25.71 5.18 1.77
CA VAL A 24 -25.27 6.10 0.71
C VAL A 24 -24.66 5.27 -0.41
N LYS A 25 -25.19 5.44 -1.62
CA LYS A 25 -24.59 4.84 -2.81
C LYS A 25 -23.26 5.54 -3.09
N ALA A 26 -22.19 4.77 -2.99
CA ALA A 26 -20.84 5.21 -3.28
C ALA A 26 -20.27 4.40 -4.44
N THR A 27 -19.13 4.85 -4.95
CA THR A 27 -18.38 4.13 -5.99
C THR A 27 -16.96 3.91 -5.48
N LYS A 28 -16.59 2.64 -5.32
CA LYS A 28 -15.22 2.24 -5.00
C LYS A 28 -14.40 2.17 -6.27
N ILE A 29 -13.23 2.79 -6.24
CA ILE A 29 -12.24 2.68 -7.31
C ILE A 29 -11.29 1.55 -6.93
N CYS A 30 -11.21 0.55 -7.79
CA CYS A 30 -10.42 -0.65 -7.57
C CYS A 30 -9.38 -0.82 -8.68
N ILE A 31 -8.22 -1.36 -8.35
CA ILE A 31 -7.28 -1.93 -9.32
C ILE A 31 -7.22 -3.45 -9.14
N SER A 32 -7.34 -4.18 -10.24
CA SER A 32 -7.30 -5.65 -10.26
C SER A 32 -6.75 -6.20 -11.57
N LYS A 33 -6.42 -7.49 -11.59
CA LYS A 33 -5.92 -8.28 -12.74
C LYS A 33 -4.66 -7.71 -13.37
N PHE A 34 -3.82 -7.05 -12.58
CA PHE A 34 -2.56 -6.46 -13.04
C PHE A 34 -1.36 -7.32 -12.61
N PRO A 35 -0.28 -7.39 -13.40
CA PRO A 35 0.97 -8.02 -12.97
C PRO A 35 1.55 -7.33 -11.73
N SER A 36 2.05 -8.09 -10.76
CA SER A 36 2.52 -7.54 -9.48
C SER A 36 3.60 -6.46 -9.63
N GLU A 37 4.45 -6.57 -10.64
CA GLU A 37 5.57 -5.65 -10.89
C GLU A 37 5.13 -4.22 -11.21
N ILE A 38 3.89 -4.04 -11.68
CA ILE A 38 3.37 -2.72 -12.05
C ILE A 38 2.56 -2.07 -10.93
N LEU A 39 2.48 -2.67 -9.74
CA LEU A 39 1.64 -2.17 -8.64
C LEU A 39 1.84 -0.67 -8.39
N PHE A 40 3.06 -0.25 -8.07
CA PHE A 40 3.32 1.14 -7.70
C PHE A 40 3.24 2.10 -8.89
N ASP A 41 3.60 1.65 -10.09
CA ASP A 41 3.41 2.43 -11.32
C ASP A 41 1.92 2.67 -11.61
N LEU A 42 1.09 1.66 -11.38
CA LEU A 42 -0.36 1.73 -11.57
C LEU A 42 -1.00 2.62 -10.51
N ILE A 43 -0.60 2.50 -9.24
CA ILE A 43 -1.04 3.43 -8.18
C ILE A 43 -0.64 4.86 -8.53
N HIS A 44 0.62 5.08 -8.90
CA HIS A 44 1.11 6.39 -9.32
C HIS A 44 0.28 6.96 -10.48
N TYR A 45 -0.04 6.13 -11.48
CA TYR A 45 -0.89 6.52 -12.60
C TYR A 45 -2.29 6.92 -12.12
N VAL A 46 -2.91 6.14 -11.22
CA VAL A 46 -4.23 6.47 -10.66
C VAL A 46 -4.19 7.79 -9.88
N ARG A 47 -3.16 8.00 -9.05
CA ARG A 47 -3.01 9.20 -8.20
C ARG A 47 -2.77 10.49 -8.97
N ASN A 48 -2.16 10.42 -10.15
CA ASN A 48 -1.64 11.61 -10.85
C ASN A 48 -2.18 11.82 -12.26
N HIS A 49 -2.78 10.80 -12.88
CA HIS A 49 -3.14 10.86 -14.30
C HIS A 49 -4.54 10.34 -14.64
N TRP A 50 -5.01 9.28 -13.98
CA TRP A 50 -6.34 8.73 -14.26
C TRP A 50 -7.43 9.74 -13.89
N GLU A 51 -8.24 10.14 -14.86
CA GLU A 51 -9.30 11.17 -14.72
C GLU A 51 -8.81 12.48 -14.07
N GLY A 52 -7.54 12.87 -14.31
CA GLY A 52 -6.93 14.07 -13.72
C GLY A 52 -6.28 13.86 -12.35
N GLY A 53 -6.27 12.62 -11.85
CA GLY A 53 -5.67 12.22 -10.58
C GLY A 53 -6.72 11.94 -9.51
N TYR A 54 -6.69 10.73 -8.96
CA TYR A 54 -7.64 10.26 -7.96
C TYR A 54 -7.01 10.27 -6.55
N LYS A 55 -7.57 11.07 -5.64
CA LYS A 55 -7.08 11.21 -4.25
C LYS A 55 -7.93 10.47 -3.20
N GLY A 56 -9.01 9.81 -3.62
CA GLY A 56 -9.85 9.02 -2.72
C GLY A 56 -9.26 7.65 -2.39
N VAL A 57 -10.04 6.82 -1.70
CA VAL A 57 -9.63 5.47 -1.29
C VAL A 57 -9.49 4.56 -2.50
N LEU A 58 -8.30 3.97 -2.69
CA LEU A 58 -8.01 3.05 -3.80
C LEU A 58 -7.94 1.61 -3.29
N PHE A 59 -8.79 0.73 -3.81
CA PHE A 59 -8.81 -0.67 -3.41
C PHE A 59 -7.89 -1.49 -4.32
N VAL A 60 -6.90 -2.14 -3.74
CA VAL A 60 -5.97 -3.04 -4.41
C VAL A 60 -6.43 -4.47 -4.15
N LYS A 61 -6.91 -5.12 -5.22
CA LYS A 61 -7.58 -6.43 -5.14
C LYS A 61 -6.66 -7.63 -5.36
N GLU A 62 -5.41 -7.40 -5.76
CA GLU A 62 -4.45 -8.46 -6.07
C GLU A 62 -3.53 -8.72 -4.89
N GLY A 63 -3.23 -9.99 -4.63
CA GLY A 63 -2.11 -10.37 -3.78
C GLY A 63 -0.79 -10.11 -4.49
N ILE A 64 0.20 -9.59 -3.77
CA ILE A 64 1.47 -9.16 -4.34
C ILE A 64 2.62 -9.91 -3.68
N ARG A 65 3.50 -10.48 -4.50
CA ARG A 65 4.76 -11.07 -4.05
C ARG A 65 5.90 -10.55 -4.92
N LEU A 66 6.72 -9.68 -4.34
CA LEU A 66 7.85 -9.06 -5.00
C LEU A 66 9.08 -9.22 -4.13
N HIS A 67 10.03 -10.04 -4.56
CA HIS A 67 11.27 -10.27 -3.81
C HIS A 67 12.46 -9.71 -4.56
N HIS A 68 13.47 -9.25 -3.82
CA HIS A 68 14.75 -8.79 -4.38
C HIS A 68 14.57 -7.68 -5.43
N ARG A 69 13.61 -6.77 -5.20
CA ARG A 69 13.36 -5.62 -6.07
C ARG A 69 13.99 -4.36 -5.51
N VAL A 70 14.41 -3.48 -6.40
CA VAL A 70 14.84 -2.12 -6.05
C VAL A 70 13.82 -1.17 -6.65
N PHE A 71 13.12 -0.44 -5.78
CA PHE A 71 12.21 0.63 -6.15
C PHE A 71 12.98 1.95 -6.10
N THR A 72 13.32 2.48 -7.28
CA THR A 72 14.12 3.70 -7.43
C THR A 72 13.28 4.98 -7.47
N ASN A 73 11.97 4.85 -7.62
CA ASN A 73 11.04 5.99 -7.68
C ASN A 73 10.32 6.14 -6.34
N SER A 74 9.89 7.36 -6.04
CA SER A 74 9.01 7.62 -4.89
C SER A 74 7.68 6.88 -5.03
N ILE A 75 7.20 6.30 -3.93
CA ILE A 75 5.95 5.56 -3.85
C ILE A 75 4.95 6.36 -3.01
N ASP A 76 3.82 6.70 -3.64
CA ASP A 76 2.65 7.27 -2.99
C ASP A 76 1.51 6.24 -3.04
N ALA A 77 1.39 5.48 -1.96
CA ALA A 77 0.33 4.49 -1.73
C ALA A 77 -0.61 4.93 -0.59
N GLN A 78 -0.73 6.24 -0.36
CA GLN A 78 -1.61 6.78 0.66
C GLN A 78 -3.07 6.43 0.36
N ASN A 79 -3.88 6.24 1.41
CA ASN A 79 -5.30 5.89 1.32
C ASN A 79 -5.58 4.68 0.40
N CYS A 80 -4.66 3.73 0.32
CA CYS A 80 -4.89 2.45 -0.35
C CYS A 80 -5.44 1.41 0.63
N ILE A 81 -6.35 0.55 0.16
CA ILE A 81 -6.79 -0.63 0.90
C ILE A 81 -6.28 -1.85 0.14
N PHE A 82 -5.31 -2.55 0.72
CA PHE A 82 -4.73 -3.78 0.22
C PHE A 82 -5.53 -4.94 0.81
N GLU A 83 -6.35 -5.59 -0.02
CA GLU A 83 -7.30 -6.60 0.47
C GLU A 83 -6.64 -7.97 0.66
N GLU A 84 -5.71 -8.30 -0.23
CA GLU A 84 -5.01 -9.58 -0.26
C GLU A 84 -3.60 -9.47 0.32
N GLN A 85 -2.95 -10.61 0.53
CA GLN A 85 -1.59 -10.72 1.08
C GLN A 85 -0.57 -9.90 0.28
N MET A 86 0.34 -9.23 0.99
CA MET A 86 1.39 -8.40 0.42
C MET A 86 2.76 -8.86 0.93
N GLU A 87 3.70 -9.13 0.03
CA GLU A 87 5.05 -9.60 0.35
C GLU A 87 6.06 -8.80 -0.47
N PHE A 88 6.89 -8.02 0.21
CA PHE A 88 7.95 -7.18 -0.36
C PHE A 88 9.30 -7.54 0.25
N ASP A 89 9.63 -8.82 0.28
CA ASP A 89 10.81 -9.34 0.98
C ASP A 89 12.13 -9.03 0.27
N ASN A 90 13.18 -8.73 1.04
CA ASN A 90 14.51 -8.38 0.53
C ASN A 90 14.48 -7.26 -0.54
N CYS A 91 13.52 -6.35 -0.45
CA CYS A 91 13.38 -5.22 -1.36
C CYS A 91 14.10 -3.98 -0.83
N ILE A 92 14.47 -3.08 -1.73
CA ILE A 92 15.07 -1.79 -1.39
C ILE A 92 14.16 -0.68 -1.91
N PHE A 93 13.73 0.18 -1.01
CA PHE A 93 12.97 1.40 -1.28
C PHE A 93 13.94 2.58 -1.16
N GLU A 94 14.46 3.02 -2.31
CA GLU A 94 15.53 4.04 -2.38
C GLU A 94 15.03 5.43 -2.02
N GLU A 95 13.79 5.74 -2.36
CA GLU A 95 13.20 7.07 -2.25
C GLU A 95 12.05 7.10 -1.23
N GLN A 96 11.39 8.26 -1.13
CA GLN A 96 10.16 8.45 -0.35
C GLN A 96 9.18 7.32 -0.56
N THR A 97 8.65 6.77 0.54
CA THR A 97 7.62 5.74 0.50
C THR A 97 6.54 6.09 1.51
N GLU A 98 5.32 6.29 1.02
CA GLU A 98 4.18 6.70 1.84
C GLU A 98 3.04 5.71 1.73
N PHE A 99 2.68 5.15 2.88
CA PHE A 99 1.52 4.31 3.07
C PHE A 99 0.48 4.99 3.96
N ASP A 100 0.59 6.30 4.25
CA ASP A 100 -0.29 6.98 5.21
C ASP A 100 -1.78 6.70 4.98
N LYS A 101 -2.48 6.40 6.08
CA LYS A 101 -3.92 6.07 6.11
C LYS A 101 -4.30 4.87 5.23
N SER A 102 -3.33 4.07 4.81
CA SER A 102 -3.61 2.81 4.12
C SER A 102 -4.05 1.73 5.10
N SER A 103 -4.62 0.65 4.56
CA SER A 103 -4.97 -0.53 5.34
C SER A 103 -4.52 -1.79 4.61
N PHE A 104 -3.78 -2.63 5.30
CA PHE A 104 -3.46 -4.00 4.88
C PHE A 104 -4.43 -4.93 5.58
N LEU A 105 -5.42 -5.45 4.87
CA LEU A 105 -6.48 -6.28 5.46
C LEU A 105 -6.05 -7.73 5.70
N SER A 106 -5.03 -8.17 4.98
CA SER A 106 -4.40 -9.48 5.09
C SER A 106 -2.93 -9.33 5.53
N ASP A 107 -2.22 -10.45 5.63
CA ASP A 107 -0.83 -10.50 6.07
C ASP A 107 0.09 -9.65 5.19
N ILE A 108 1.10 -9.04 5.83
CA ILE A 108 2.08 -8.16 5.19
C ILE A 108 3.48 -8.55 5.64
N SER A 109 4.41 -8.61 4.68
CA SER A 109 5.83 -8.79 4.95
C SER A 109 6.69 -7.77 4.20
N PHE A 110 7.62 -7.18 4.94
CA PHE A 110 8.76 -6.39 4.46
C PHE A 110 10.08 -7.00 4.92
N LYS A 111 10.09 -8.29 5.24
CA LYS A 111 11.24 -8.97 5.83
C LYS A 111 12.52 -8.72 5.06
N ARG A 112 13.59 -8.34 5.78
CA ARG A 112 14.93 -8.05 5.25
C ARG A 112 14.95 -6.94 4.19
N SER A 113 13.93 -6.10 4.15
CA SER A 113 13.87 -4.97 3.22
C SER A 113 14.51 -3.73 3.82
N ILE A 114 14.90 -2.80 2.96
CA ILE A 114 15.58 -1.57 3.37
C ILE A 114 14.76 -0.40 2.84
N PHE A 115 14.33 0.47 3.75
CA PHE A 115 13.74 1.76 3.45
C PHE A 115 14.77 2.84 3.73
N ARG A 116 15.37 3.39 2.67
CA ARG A 116 16.39 4.44 2.78
C ARG A 116 15.77 5.82 2.95
N GLY A 117 14.72 6.11 2.19
CA GLY A 117 14.21 7.48 2.10
C GLY A 117 15.30 8.44 1.60
N SER A 118 15.14 9.74 1.85
CA SER A 118 16.22 10.71 1.62
C SER A 118 16.25 11.77 2.71
N ASP A 119 17.31 12.58 2.77
CA ASP A 119 17.51 13.63 3.78
C ASP A 119 16.32 14.59 3.95
N PHE A 120 15.47 14.70 2.91
CA PHE A 120 14.29 15.55 2.88
C PHE A 120 12.98 14.81 2.60
N LYS A 121 13.01 13.49 2.46
CA LYS A 121 11.84 12.68 2.10
C LYS A 121 11.66 11.51 3.07
N SER A 122 10.55 11.53 3.79
CA SER A 122 10.22 10.57 4.84
C SER A 122 9.76 9.21 4.31
N ILE A 123 9.98 8.18 5.12
CA ILE A 123 9.24 6.92 5.02
C ILE A 123 8.08 7.03 6.01
N SER A 124 6.85 6.84 5.55
CA SER A 124 5.68 7.16 6.36
C SER A 124 4.62 6.07 6.31
N PHE A 125 4.26 5.60 7.51
CA PHE A 125 3.21 4.64 7.81
C PHE A 125 2.24 5.24 8.84
N ARG A 126 1.99 6.56 8.79
CA ARG A 126 1.11 7.23 9.75
C ARG A 126 -0.31 6.76 9.55
N GLU A 127 -0.99 6.48 10.65
CA GLU A 127 -2.40 6.06 10.64
C GLU A 127 -2.65 4.81 9.75
N VAL A 128 -1.61 4.00 9.49
CA VAL A 128 -1.75 2.73 8.78
C VAL A 128 -2.43 1.71 9.67
N THR A 129 -3.35 0.94 9.10
CA THR A 129 -3.93 -0.22 9.78
C THR A 129 -3.34 -1.51 9.23
N PHE A 130 -2.67 -2.27 10.07
CA PHE A 130 -2.21 -3.63 9.79
C PHE A 130 -3.22 -4.62 10.38
N GLY A 131 -4.13 -5.09 9.52
CA GLY A 131 -5.27 -5.96 9.84
C GLY A 131 -4.99 -7.46 9.70
N GLY A 132 -3.84 -7.84 9.13
CA GLY A 132 -3.40 -9.22 9.00
C GLY A 132 -3.10 -9.89 10.34
N ASP A 133 -3.01 -11.21 10.29
CA ASP A 133 -2.64 -12.07 11.41
C ASP A 133 -1.11 -12.15 11.57
N GLU A 134 -0.38 -12.06 10.45
CA GLU A 134 1.07 -12.02 10.38
C GLU A 134 1.57 -10.68 9.79
N ILE A 135 2.42 -10.00 10.55
CA ILE A 135 3.04 -8.71 10.19
C ILE A 135 4.55 -8.84 10.39
N ASP A 136 5.29 -9.07 9.30
CA ASP A 136 6.72 -9.38 9.34
C ASP A 136 7.58 -8.18 8.87
N PHE A 137 8.22 -7.51 9.83
CA PHE A 137 9.28 -6.51 9.62
C PHE A 137 10.65 -7.04 10.09
N CYS A 138 10.83 -8.35 10.16
CA CYS A 138 12.06 -8.96 10.67
C CYS A 138 13.24 -8.56 9.78
N LEU A 139 14.28 -8.01 10.39
CA LEU A 139 15.48 -7.48 9.74
C LEU A 139 15.20 -6.34 8.73
N THR A 140 14.07 -5.65 8.84
CA THR A 140 13.73 -4.52 7.97
C THR A 140 14.41 -3.24 8.45
N GLU A 141 15.26 -2.63 7.65
CA GLU A 141 15.95 -1.40 8.04
C GLU A 141 15.15 -0.15 7.64
N PHE A 142 14.93 0.77 8.59
CA PHE A 142 14.33 2.09 8.34
C PHE A 142 15.30 3.21 8.69
N TYR A 143 15.69 4.03 7.71
CA TYR A 143 16.59 5.17 7.95
C TYR A 143 15.87 6.39 8.56
N SER A 144 14.54 6.52 8.34
CA SER A 144 13.67 7.53 8.98
C SER A 144 12.18 7.18 8.79
N GLY A 145 11.68 6.22 9.56
CA GLY A 145 10.29 5.72 9.47
C GLY A 145 9.34 6.38 10.49
N ASP A 146 8.22 6.93 10.03
CA ASP A 146 7.16 7.48 10.88
C ASP A 146 5.96 6.52 10.94
N PHE A 147 5.74 5.88 12.10
CA PHE A 147 4.61 4.98 12.36
C PHE A 147 3.56 5.61 13.28
N SER A 148 3.52 6.94 13.37
CA SER A 148 2.62 7.63 14.30
C SER A 148 1.17 7.22 14.08
N LYS A 149 0.52 6.76 15.16
CA LYS A 149 -0.86 6.26 15.15
C LYS A 149 -1.12 5.06 14.24
N ALA A 150 -0.08 4.33 13.81
CA ALA A 150 -0.29 3.03 13.18
C ALA A 150 -1.04 2.10 14.15
N VAL A 151 -1.97 1.33 13.61
CA VAL A 151 -2.82 0.39 14.35
C VAL A 151 -2.46 -1.01 13.89
N PHE A 152 -2.20 -1.90 14.85
CA PHE A 152 -1.97 -3.32 14.61
C PHE A 152 -3.17 -4.07 15.16
N LYS A 153 -3.71 -5.04 14.40
CA LYS A 153 -4.84 -5.85 14.84
C LYS A 153 -4.56 -6.50 16.19
N GLU A 154 -5.55 -6.37 17.09
CA GLU A 154 -5.56 -7.08 18.37
C GLU A 154 -5.59 -8.59 18.09
N ASN A 155 -4.64 -9.33 18.69
CA ASN A 155 -4.38 -10.76 18.42
C ASN A 155 -3.73 -11.07 17.06
N SER A 156 -3.01 -10.12 16.45
CA SER A 156 -1.97 -10.50 15.48
C SER A 156 -1.06 -11.55 16.14
N PHE A 157 -0.96 -12.73 15.52
CA PHE A 157 -0.23 -13.85 16.10
C PHE A 157 1.27 -13.57 16.12
N ILE A 158 1.75 -12.80 15.14
CA ILE A 158 3.15 -12.42 15.02
C ILE A 158 3.22 -10.99 14.47
N VAL A 159 3.80 -10.09 15.28
CA VAL A 159 4.39 -8.84 14.82
C VAL A 159 5.88 -8.91 15.10
N ASP A 160 6.70 -9.06 14.07
CA ASP A 160 8.15 -9.23 14.22
C ASP A 160 8.91 -8.00 13.73
N PHE A 161 9.53 -7.27 14.66
CA PHE A 161 10.45 -6.17 14.39
C PHE A 161 11.91 -6.54 14.74
N LYS A 162 12.25 -7.82 14.91
CA LYS A 162 13.60 -8.22 15.32
C LYS A 162 14.63 -7.76 14.30
N GLY A 163 15.55 -6.91 14.75
CA GLY A 163 16.61 -6.36 13.91
C GLY A 163 16.14 -5.29 12.93
N ALA A 164 14.93 -4.74 13.14
CA ALA A 164 14.46 -3.52 12.50
C ALA A 164 14.88 -2.26 13.28
#